data_AF-A0AAN4YXJ9-F1
#
_entry.id   AF-A0AAN4YXJ9-F1
#
_cell.length_a   1.000
_cell.length_b   1.000
_cell.length_c   1.000
_cell.angle_alpha   90.00
_cell.angle_beta   90.00
_cell.angle_gamma   90.00
#
_symmetry.space_group_name_H-M   'P 1'
#
loop_
_entity.id
_entity.type
_entity.pdbx_description
1 polymer ?
#
loop_
_entity_poly.entity_id
_entity_poly.type
_entity_poly.pdbx_seq_one_letter_code
_entity_poly.pdbx_strand_id
1 'polypeptide(L)'
;QVPLIIMRHHIKGYTTRLFADISKGDFVHEYVGALVTYQENKKMDQTYALDQSDSLFDQNKKANREDKHAHRRNNKGKEEKGYCHRALVVNGLEMANEARFSSHGCRPKLKTVVAYVDRQSYGLHRTAFFAERDMKSGEELTWNYHGEELTAALNEGRSFHSALLPDCDCGETDCPIKKHKKKKVADEIDPFDNDYDSFPDTDEEEAAKEEERKKKDRGHRLQKRRARSNSSSNSENITPPR
;
A
#
# COMPACT_ATOMS: atom_id res chain seq x y z
N GLN A 1 9.53 4.93 26.33
CA GLN A 1 9.38 4.09 25.13
C GLN A 1 9.12 2.67 25.64
N VAL A 2 8.00 2.06 25.24
CA VAL A 2 7.60 0.73 25.71
C VAL A 2 8.43 -0.32 24.97
N PRO A 3 8.94 -1.38 25.63
CA PRO A 3 9.67 -2.44 24.94
C PRO A 3 8.69 -3.27 24.10
N LEU A 4 9.00 -3.42 22.81
CA LEU A 4 8.18 -4.10 21.82
C LEU A 4 8.96 -5.22 21.13
N ILE A 5 8.25 -6.24 20.65
CA ILE A 5 8.81 -7.31 19.82
C ILE A 5 8.04 -7.36 18.50
N ILE A 6 8.77 -7.42 17.39
CA ILE A 6 8.21 -7.73 16.08
C ILE A 6 8.34 -9.24 15.86
N MET A 7 7.23 -9.92 15.56
CA MET A 7 7.21 -11.36 15.31
C MET A 7 6.40 -11.69 14.07
N ARG A 8 6.74 -12.79 13.39
CA ARG A 8 5.94 -13.31 12.29
C ARG A 8 4.73 -14.07 12.84
N HIS A 9 3.53 -13.58 12.54
CA HIS A 9 2.26 -14.26 12.75
C HIS A 9 1.98 -15.23 11.60
N HIS A 10 1.39 -16.37 11.91
CA HIS A 10 1.05 -17.45 10.96
C HIS A 10 0.02 -17.09 9.87
N ILE A 11 -0.56 -15.88 9.90
CA ILE A 11 -1.61 -15.43 8.96
C ILE A 11 -1.37 -13.98 8.56
N LYS A 12 -1.24 -13.08 9.55
CA LYS A 12 -1.16 -11.62 9.34
C LYS A 12 0.19 -11.11 8.82
N GLY A 13 1.18 -11.99 8.63
CA GLY A 13 2.56 -11.56 8.36
C GLY A 13 3.25 -11.05 9.62
N TYR A 14 4.01 -9.96 9.55
CA TYR A 14 4.71 -9.41 10.72
C TYR A 14 3.78 -8.58 11.60
N THR A 15 3.84 -8.83 12.92
CA THR A 15 3.03 -8.12 13.91
C THR A 15 3.87 -7.65 15.09
N THR A 16 3.43 -6.57 15.74
CA THR A 16 4.09 -6.02 16.93
C THR A 16 3.37 -6.48 18.20
N ARG A 17 4.14 -6.86 19.22
CA ARG A 17 3.64 -7.27 20.53
C ARG A 17 4.36 -6.54 21.65
N LEU A 18 3.69 -6.41 22.79
CA LEU A 18 4.27 -5.87 24.01
C LEU A 18 5.29 -6.83 24.61
N PHE A 19 6.38 -6.29 25.17
CA PHE A 19 7.32 -7.04 26.01
C PHE A 19 7.26 -6.62 27.49
N ALA A 20 6.37 -5.70 27.84
CA ALA A 20 6.08 -5.30 29.21
C ALA A 20 4.57 -5.07 29.40
N ASP A 21 4.13 -5.12 30.64
CA ASP A 21 2.79 -4.69 31.02
C ASP A 21 2.67 -3.17 30.89
N ILE A 22 1.53 -2.69 30.38
CA ILE A 22 1.23 -1.26 30.27
C ILE A 22 -0.21 -0.97 30.72
N SER A 23 -0.41 0.24 31.24
CA SER A 23 -1.70 0.70 31.74
C SER A 23 -2.48 1.45 30.66
N LYS A 24 -3.81 1.49 30.80
CA LYS A 24 -4.68 2.31 29.98
C LYS A 24 -4.19 3.77 29.98
N GLY A 25 -4.09 4.35 28.79
CA GLY A 25 -3.65 5.73 28.58
C GLY A 25 -2.14 5.89 28.40
N ASP A 26 -1.35 4.82 28.54
CA ASP A 26 0.09 4.89 28.28
C ASP A 26 0.39 5.13 26.80
N PHE A 27 1.37 5.99 26.54
CA PHE A 27 1.90 6.20 25.19
C PHE A 27 2.73 4.99 24.74
N VAL A 28 2.43 4.47 23.54
CA VAL A 28 3.10 3.28 22.99
C VAL A 28 4.15 3.67 21.95
N HIS A 29 3.71 4.21 20.81
CA HIS A 29 4.59 4.71 19.74
C HIS A 29 3.85 5.70 18.84
N GLU A 30 4.59 6.42 17.99
CA GLU A 30 4.04 7.20 16.87
C GLU A 30 4.11 6.41 15.56
N TYR A 31 3.27 6.73 14.58
CA TYR A 31 3.45 6.25 13.21
C TYR A 31 4.35 7.20 12.44
N VAL A 32 5.55 6.75 12.07
CA VAL A 32 6.53 7.57 11.35
C VAL A 32 6.84 6.92 10.01
N GLY A 33 6.90 7.75 8.97
CA GLY A 33 7.30 7.36 7.63
C GLY A 33 7.50 8.58 6.75
N ALA A 34 7.63 8.35 5.44
CA ALA A 34 7.74 9.44 4.48
C ALA A 34 6.40 10.18 4.35
N LEU A 35 6.42 11.51 4.53
CA LEU A 35 5.26 12.35 4.25
C LEU A 35 5.15 12.60 2.74
N VAL A 36 4.08 12.11 2.14
CA VAL A 36 3.82 12.24 0.71
C VAL A 36 2.43 12.84 0.48
N THR A 37 2.23 13.46 -0.68
CA THR A 37 0.89 13.91 -1.07
C THR A 37 0.02 12.73 -1.48
N TYR A 38 -1.31 12.88 -1.40
CA TYR A 38 -2.25 11.86 -1.87
C TYR A 38 -2.01 11.44 -3.34
N GLN A 39 -1.62 12.37 -4.21
CA GLN A 39 -1.36 12.09 -5.63
C GLN A 39 -0.09 11.26 -5.85
N GLU A 40 0.93 11.47 -5.03
CA GLU A 40 2.16 10.66 -5.03
C GLU A 40 1.87 9.28 -4.46
N ASN A 41 1.19 9.19 -3.31
CA ASN A 41 0.84 7.92 -2.69
C ASN A 41 -0.03 7.03 -3.60
N LYS A 42 -0.87 7.61 -4.47
CA LYS A 42 -1.67 6.85 -5.44
C LYS A 42 -0.83 6.12 -6.49
N LYS A 43 0.39 6.57 -6.74
CA LYS A 43 1.33 5.95 -7.68
C LYS A 43 2.32 5.01 -6.99
N MET A 44 2.25 4.91 -5.67
CA MET A 44 3.11 4.08 -4.82
C MET A 44 2.34 2.86 -4.33
N ASP A 45 3.07 1.89 -3.78
CA ASP A 45 2.45 0.85 -2.95
C ASP A 45 1.89 1.48 -1.67
N GLN A 46 0.64 1.16 -1.37
CA GLN A 46 -0.14 1.74 -0.28
C GLN A 46 -0.23 0.82 0.95
N THR A 47 0.50 -0.30 0.97
CA THR A 47 0.45 -1.30 2.05
C THR A 47 0.67 -0.70 3.43
N TYR A 48 1.57 0.29 3.55
CA TYR A 48 1.89 1.00 4.80
C TYR A 48 1.53 2.49 4.73
N ALA A 49 0.48 2.82 3.97
CA ALA A 49 -0.03 4.18 3.88
C ALA A 49 -0.99 4.45 5.05
N LEU A 50 -0.72 5.51 5.81
CA LEU A 50 -1.61 6.05 6.83
C LEU A 50 -2.12 7.41 6.36
N ASP A 51 -3.42 7.48 6.06
CA ASP A 51 -4.08 8.71 5.64
C ASP A 51 -4.25 9.65 6.84
N GLN A 52 -3.73 10.88 6.71
CA GLN A 52 -3.85 11.90 7.74
C GLN A 52 -5.09 12.81 7.53
N SER A 53 -5.82 12.65 6.42
CA SER A 53 -6.98 13.50 6.12
C SER A 53 -8.16 13.25 7.06
N ASP A 54 -8.36 12.02 7.53
CA ASP A 54 -9.42 11.64 8.47
C ASP A 54 -9.37 12.44 9.77
N SER A 55 -8.17 12.84 10.18
CA SER A 55 -7.92 13.61 11.40
C SER A 55 -8.38 15.08 11.31
N LEU A 56 -8.73 15.55 10.11
CA LEU A 56 -9.12 16.93 9.83
C LEU A 56 -10.60 17.08 9.43
N PHE A 57 -11.32 15.97 9.33
CA PHE A 57 -12.70 15.97 8.86
C PHE A 57 -13.67 16.35 9.98
N ASP A 58 -13.88 17.66 10.17
CA ASP A 58 -14.97 18.19 10.99
C ASP A 58 -16.19 18.50 10.10
N GLN A 59 -17.22 17.65 10.17
CA GLN A 59 -18.47 17.83 9.42
C GLN A 59 -19.21 19.12 9.77
N ASN A 60 -18.95 19.68 10.97
CA ASN A 60 -19.60 20.88 11.47
C ASN A 60 -18.85 22.17 11.10
N LYS A 61 -17.64 22.07 10.55
CA LYS A 61 -16.86 23.23 10.12
C LYS A 61 -16.88 23.42 8.61
N LYS A 62 -17.15 24.67 8.21
CA LYS A 62 -17.14 25.09 6.81
C LYS A 62 -15.69 25.11 6.30
N ALA A 63 -15.47 24.61 5.09
CA ALA A 63 -14.18 24.72 4.42
C ALA A 63 -13.71 26.18 4.42
N ASN A 64 -12.48 26.44 4.87
CA ASN A 64 -11.90 27.76 4.75
C ASN A 64 -11.77 28.10 3.26
N ARG A 65 -12.49 29.14 2.82
CA ARG A 65 -12.56 29.60 1.42
C ARG A 65 -11.24 30.11 0.86
N GLU A 66 -10.21 30.24 1.69
CA GLU A 66 -8.88 30.76 1.33
C GLU A 66 -7.92 29.66 0.84
N ASP A 67 -8.16 28.40 1.19
CA ASP A 67 -7.39 27.26 0.68
C ASP A 67 -7.90 26.82 -0.71
N LYS A 68 -8.02 27.76 -1.66
CA LYS A 68 -8.46 27.44 -3.03
C LYS A 68 -7.42 26.57 -3.74
N HIS A 69 -7.53 25.26 -3.60
CA HIS A 69 -6.94 24.34 -4.56
C HIS A 69 -7.57 24.60 -5.93
N ALA A 70 -6.75 25.12 -6.85
CA ALA A 70 -7.12 25.63 -8.17
C ALA A 70 -7.64 24.58 -9.18
N HIS A 71 -8.25 23.48 -8.74
CA HIS A 71 -8.74 22.43 -9.65
C HIS A 71 -10.13 21.92 -9.32
N ARG A 72 -11.15 22.72 -9.62
CA ARG A 72 -12.35 22.23 -10.33
C ARG A 72 -13.15 23.40 -10.93
N ARG A 73 -12.81 23.78 -12.16
CA ARG A 73 -13.56 24.77 -12.98
C ARG A 73 -15.05 24.43 -13.16
N ASN A 74 -15.48 23.19 -12.84
CA ASN A 74 -16.84 22.69 -13.07
C ASN A 74 -17.71 22.54 -11.81
N ASN A 75 -17.28 22.98 -10.63
CA ASN A 75 -18.09 22.91 -9.39
C ASN A 75 -18.66 24.29 -8.99
N LYS A 76 -19.17 25.05 -9.97
CA LYS A 76 -19.93 26.29 -9.68
C LYS A 76 -21.23 25.91 -8.97
N GLY A 77 -21.30 26.08 -7.65
CA GLY A 77 -22.54 26.05 -6.88
C GLY A 77 -22.69 24.96 -5.82
N LYS A 78 -21.66 24.15 -5.54
CA LYS A 78 -21.68 23.23 -4.38
C LYS A 78 -20.96 23.86 -3.20
N GLU A 79 -21.66 24.05 -2.10
CA GLU A 79 -21.06 24.38 -0.81
C GLU A 79 -20.27 23.15 -0.32
N GLU A 80 -18.94 23.20 -0.44
CA GLU A 80 -18.07 22.16 0.11
C GLU A 80 -17.94 22.39 1.63
N LYS A 81 -18.37 21.42 2.43
CA LYS A 81 -18.20 21.37 3.89
C LYS A 81 -16.86 20.66 4.19
N GLY A 82 -16.09 21.13 5.18
CA GLY A 82 -14.86 20.46 5.66
C GLY A 82 -13.53 21.16 5.31
N TYR A 83 -12.52 21.03 6.19
CA TYR A 83 -11.22 21.68 6.03
C TYR A 83 -10.47 21.24 4.75
N CYS A 84 -9.79 22.21 4.13
CA CYS A 84 -9.18 22.12 2.81
C CYS A 84 -7.63 22.14 2.90
N HIS A 85 -7.07 21.59 3.97
CA HIS A 85 -5.63 21.44 4.06
C HIS A 85 -5.20 20.18 3.31
N ARG A 86 -4.31 20.37 2.32
CA ARG A 86 -3.61 19.35 1.52
C ARG A 86 -3.51 18.02 2.28
N ALA A 87 -4.35 17.05 1.92
CA ALA A 87 -4.32 15.70 2.47
C ALA A 87 -2.92 15.11 2.25
N LEU A 88 -2.17 14.95 3.33
CA LEU A 88 -0.91 14.22 3.34
C LEU A 88 -1.16 12.80 3.82
N VAL A 89 -0.27 11.92 3.39
CA VAL A 89 -0.26 10.52 3.76
C VAL A 89 1.13 10.21 4.30
N VAL A 90 1.19 9.50 5.42
CA VAL A 90 2.44 8.92 5.91
C VAL A 90 2.60 7.57 5.22
N ASN A 91 3.59 7.41 4.34
CA ASN A 91 3.89 6.14 3.71
C ASN A 91 5.13 5.51 4.35
N GLY A 92 4.96 4.35 4.98
CA GLY A 92 6.00 3.61 5.69
C GLY A 92 6.68 2.49 4.90
N LEU A 93 6.55 2.45 3.57
CA LEU A 93 7.06 1.35 2.73
C LEU A 93 8.59 1.24 2.76
N GLU A 94 9.30 2.31 2.42
CA GLU A 94 10.77 2.30 2.34
C GLU A 94 11.42 2.63 3.69
N MET A 95 10.84 3.59 4.42
CA MET A 95 11.37 4.06 5.70
C MET A 95 10.23 4.32 6.66
N ALA A 96 10.25 3.62 7.80
CA ALA A 96 9.31 3.79 8.88
C ALA A 96 9.84 3.20 10.18
N ASN A 97 9.20 3.56 11.29
CA ASN A 97 9.47 2.96 12.58
C ASN A 97 8.69 1.63 12.78
N GLU A 98 8.78 1.06 13.96
CA GLU A 98 8.17 -0.22 14.34
C GLU A 98 6.63 -0.23 14.27
N ALA A 99 5.99 0.95 14.32
CA ALA A 99 4.54 1.07 14.25
C ALA A 99 3.95 0.56 12.93
N ARG A 100 4.74 0.49 11.84
CA ARG A 100 4.29 -0.07 10.56
C ARG A 100 3.84 -1.53 10.65
N PHE A 101 4.34 -2.26 11.65
CA PHE A 101 4.01 -3.66 11.88
C PHE A 101 2.84 -3.85 12.87
N SER A 102 2.32 -2.79 13.47
CA SER A 102 1.12 -2.87 14.31
C SER A 102 -0.08 -3.24 13.44
N SER A 103 -0.71 -4.37 13.73
CA SER A 103 -1.74 -4.97 12.88
C SER A 103 -3.10 -4.29 12.99
N HIS A 104 -4.00 -4.61 12.06
CA HIS A 104 -5.37 -4.17 12.15
C HIS A 104 -6.14 -4.92 13.25
N GLY A 105 -6.97 -4.20 14.01
CA GLY A 105 -8.04 -4.77 14.81
C GLY A 105 -9.35 -4.01 14.61
N CYS A 106 -10.45 -4.72 14.35
CA CYS A 106 -11.78 -4.09 14.29
C CYS A 106 -12.23 -3.55 15.66
N ARG A 107 -11.78 -4.21 16.74
CA ARG A 107 -11.79 -3.68 18.11
C ARG A 107 -10.34 -3.48 18.56
N PRO A 108 -9.74 -2.32 18.21
CA PRO A 108 -8.32 -2.10 18.44
C PRO A 108 -7.99 -1.99 19.92
N LYS A 109 -6.78 -2.40 20.31
CA LYS A 109 -6.26 -2.18 21.66
C LYS A 109 -5.54 -0.83 21.81
N LEU A 110 -5.13 -0.26 20.68
CA LEU A 110 -4.54 1.06 20.59
C LEU A 110 -5.58 2.07 20.13
N LYS A 111 -5.56 3.24 20.77
CA LYS A 111 -6.26 4.44 20.32
C LYS A 111 -5.32 5.33 19.54
N THR A 112 -5.74 5.70 18.34
CA THR A 112 -5.06 6.69 17.51
C THR A 112 -5.40 8.09 17.99
N VAL A 113 -4.38 8.92 18.21
CA VAL A 113 -4.51 10.32 18.66
C VAL A 113 -3.68 11.22 17.77
N VAL A 114 -4.27 12.33 17.37
CA VAL A 114 -3.64 13.39 16.58
C VAL A 114 -2.86 14.31 17.51
N ALA A 115 -1.56 14.42 17.31
CA ALA A 115 -0.68 15.26 18.12
C ALA A 115 -0.06 16.39 17.28
N TYR A 116 -0.26 17.62 17.75
CA TYR A 116 0.43 18.81 17.21
C TYR A 116 1.56 19.17 18.15
N VAL A 117 2.80 19.01 17.70
CA VAL A 117 4.01 19.29 18.50
C VAL A 117 4.67 20.56 17.99
N ASP A 118 5.44 20.45 16.91
CA ASP A 118 6.29 21.54 16.43
C ASP A 118 5.57 22.56 15.54
N ARG A 119 4.55 22.10 14.80
CA ARG A 119 3.80 22.92 13.84
C ARG A 119 2.30 22.73 14.05
N GLN A 120 1.58 23.84 14.19
CA GLN A 120 0.11 23.87 14.23
C GLN A 120 -0.50 23.87 12.82
N SER A 121 0.17 23.28 11.84
CA SER A 121 -0.44 23.06 10.53
C SER A 121 -1.27 21.78 10.61
N TYR A 122 -2.57 21.91 10.38
CA TYR A 122 -3.52 20.80 10.35
C TYR A 122 -3.02 19.62 9.50
N GLY A 123 -2.38 19.89 8.35
CA GLY A 123 -1.87 18.85 7.44
C GLY A 123 -0.56 18.18 7.86
N LEU A 124 0.09 18.59 8.96
CA LEU A 124 1.41 18.08 9.39
C LEU A 124 1.39 17.60 10.85
N HIS A 125 0.26 17.08 11.31
CA HIS A 125 0.19 16.47 12.63
C HIS A 125 0.93 15.14 12.68
N ARG A 126 1.26 14.71 13.90
CA ARG A 126 1.79 13.37 14.17
C ARG A 126 0.65 12.44 14.56
N THR A 127 0.77 11.18 14.21
CA THR A 127 -0.17 10.13 14.61
C THR A 127 0.44 9.34 15.76
N ALA A 128 -0.09 9.53 16.97
CA ALA A 128 0.37 8.87 18.18
C ALA A 128 -0.60 7.77 18.61
N PHE A 129 -0.07 6.68 19.17
CA PHE A 129 -0.87 5.57 19.68
C PHE A 129 -0.76 5.46 21.20
N PHE A 130 -1.93 5.33 21.83
CA PHE A 130 -2.08 5.16 23.27
C PHE A 130 -2.83 3.87 23.59
N ALA A 131 -2.57 3.28 24.75
CA ALA A 131 -3.29 2.10 25.19
C ALA A 131 -4.77 2.43 25.52
N GLU A 132 -5.73 1.77 24.88
CA GLU A 132 -7.16 1.97 25.15
C GLU A 132 -7.62 1.23 26.43
N ARG A 133 -6.84 0.23 26.85
CA ARG A 133 -7.05 -0.57 28.06
C ARG A 133 -5.71 -1.03 28.64
N ASP A 134 -5.75 -1.58 29.85
CA ASP A 134 -4.60 -2.29 30.41
C ASP A 134 -4.26 -3.50 29.53
N MET A 135 -2.96 -3.71 29.30
CA MET A 135 -2.45 -4.79 28.48
C MET A 135 -1.26 -5.48 29.15
N LYS A 136 -1.17 -6.79 28.94
CA LYS A 136 -0.09 -7.62 29.47
C LYS A 136 1.03 -7.82 28.45
N SER A 137 2.22 -8.12 28.95
CA SER A 137 3.34 -8.57 28.12
C SER A 137 2.91 -9.77 27.24
N GLY A 138 3.34 -9.76 25.98
CA GLY A 138 2.99 -10.75 24.97
C GLY A 138 1.72 -10.45 24.17
N GLU A 139 0.92 -9.46 24.57
CA GLU A 139 -0.26 -9.06 23.82
C GLU A 139 0.12 -8.39 22.48
N GLU A 140 -0.58 -8.78 21.41
CA GLU A 140 -0.48 -8.13 20.09
C GLU A 140 -1.07 -6.72 20.12
N LEU A 141 -0.34 -5.78 19.54
CA LEU A 141 -0.75 -4.40 19.33
C LEU A 141 -1.58 -4.28 18.06
N THR A 142 -2.79 -3.74 18.19
CA THR A 142 -3.72 -3.57 17.08
C THR A 142 -4.34 -2.18 17.06
N TRP A 143 -4.51 -1.62 15.87
CA TRP A 143 -5.17 -0.33 15.65
C TRP A 143 -6.16 -0.38 14.46
N ASN A 144 -7.02 0.62 14.35
CA ASN A 144 -8.05 0.67 13.31
C ASN A 144 -7.53 1.35 12.03
N TYR A 145 -7.38 0.58 10.96
CA TYR A 145 -6.85 1.05 9.66
C TYR A 145 -7.86 1.91 8.87
N HIS A 146 -9.12 1.93 9.29
CA HIS A 146 -10.25 2.49 8.57
C HIS A 146 -10.97 3.59 9.36
N GLY A 147 -10.41 3.99 10.50
CA GLY A 147 -10.90 5.11 11.31
C GLY A 147 -12.38 5.00 11.68
N GLU A 148 -13.06 6.15 11.63
CA GLU A 148 -14.45 6.28 12.08
C GLU A 148 -15.43 5.48 11.22
N GLU A 149 -15.15 5.28 9.93
CA GLU A 149 -16.07 4.57 9.03
C GLU A 149 -16.29 3.11 9.44
N LEU A 150 -15.20 2.43 9.84
CA LEU A 150 -15.27 1.07 10.38
C LEU A 150 -15.91 1.05 11.75
N THR A 151 -15.62 2.05 12.59
CA THR A 151 -16.21 2.16 13.93
C THR A 151 -17.73 2.31 13.85
N ALA A 152 -18.22 3.15 12.94
CA ALA A 152 -19.63 3.30 12.64
C ALA A 152 -20.22 1.99 12.08
N ALA A 153 -19.49 1.29 11.22
CA ALA A 153 -19.95 0.02 10.65
C ALA A 153 -20.14 -1.07 11.72
N LEU A 154 -19.20 -1.16 12.65
CA LEU A 154 -19.24 -2.05 13.79
C LEU A 154 -20.44 -1.75 14.68
N ASN A 155 -20.66 -0.47 15.03
CA ASN A 155 -21.75 -0.04 15.90
C ASN A 155 -23.14 -0.27 15.28
N GLU A 156 -23.26 -0.11 13.95
CA GLU A 156 -24.50 -0.32 13.20
C GLU A 156 -24.69 -1.79 12.78
N GLY A 157 -23.73 -2.68 13.06
CA GLY A 157 -23.80 -4.11 12.68
C GLY A 157 -23.81 -4.35 11.17
N ARG A 158 -23.25 -3.41 10.39
CA ARG A 158 -23.23 -3.46 8.92
C ARG A 158 -21.89 -3.98 8.39
N SER A 159 -21.91 -4.63 7.24
CA SER A 159 -20.68 -5.11 6.59
C SER A 159 -19.82 -3.94 6.12
N PHE A 160 -18.51 -4.08 6.27
CA PHE A 160 -17.52 -3.11 5.81
C PHE A 160 -16.65 -3.74 4.72
N HIS A 161 -16.57 -3.11 3.55
CA HIS A 161 -15.70 -3.56 2.46
C HIS A 161 -14.43 -2.70 2.45
N SER A 162 -13.28 -3.34 2.65
CA SER A 162 -11.99 -2.66 2.68
C SER A 162 -11.19 -2.94 1.41
N ALA A 163 -10.66 -1.89 0.79
CA ALA A 163 -9.72 -2.03 -0.32
C ALA A 163 -8.28 -2.34 0.16
N LEU A 164 -7.93 -1.93 1.37
CA LEU A 164 -6.59 -2.14 1.95
C LEU A 164 -6.45 -3.54 2.57
N LEU A 165 -7.54 -4.04 3.17
CA LEU A 165 -7.56 -5.32 3.87
C LEU A 165 -8.81 -6.11 3.47
N PRO A 166 -8.80 -6.77 2.29
CA PRO A 166 -9.96 -7.50 1.78
C PRO A 166 -10.44 -8.62 2.70
N ASP A 167 -9.50 -9.30 3.37
CA ASP A 167 -9.76 -10.33 4.34
C ASP A 167 -9.22 -9.89 5.71
N CYS A 168 -10.09 -9.80 6.72
CA CYS A 168 -9.70 -9.42 8.07
C CYS A 168 -9.52 -10.66 8.97
N ASP A 169 -8.36 -10.74 9.62
CA ASP A 169 -7.98 -11.79 10.56
C ASP A 169 -7.85 -11.27 12.01
N CYS A 170 -8.62 -10.24 12.39
CA CYS A 170 -8.51 -9.62 13.71
C CYS A 170 -8.90 -10.55 14.88
N GLY A 171 -9.68 -11.60 14.63
CA GLY A 171 -10.11 -12.58 15.63
C GLY A 171 -11.39 -12.20 16.39
N GLU A 172 -11.96 -11.02 16.12
CA GLU A 172 -13.23 -10.59 16.74
C GLU A 172 -14.43 -11.33 16.14
N THR A 173 -15.39 -11.70 17.00
CA THR A 173 -16.58 -12.47 16.61
C THR A 173 -17.57 -11.66 15.77
N ASP A 174 -17.61 -10.34 15.98
CA ASP A 174 -18.48 -9.38 15.31
C ASP A 174 -17.74 -8.57 14.24
N CYS A 175 -16.67 -9.12 13.67
CA CYS A 175 -15.89 -8.46 12.62
C CYS A 175 -16.77 -8.09 11.40
N PRO A 176 -16.85 -6.79 11.01
CA PRO A 176 -17.67 -6.34 9.89
C PRO A 176 -17.02 -6.60 8.53
N ILE A 177 -15.69 -6.83 8.49
CA ILE A 177 -14.93 -7.15 7.29
C ILE A 177 -15.00 -8.66 7.06
N LYS A 178 -15.87 -9.08 6.14
CA LYS A 178 -16.06 -10.50 5.83
C LYS A 178 -14.89 -11.01 5.00
N LYS A 179 -14.31 -12.14 5.40
CA LYS A 179 -13.40 -12.89 4.52
C LYS A 179 -14.15 -13.26 3.24
N HIS A 180 -13.59 -12.91 2.09
CA HIS A 180 -14.04 -13.47 0.84
C HIS A 180 -13.84 -14.98 0.93
N LYS A 181 -14.95 -15.76 0.92
CA LYS A 181 -14.84 -17.18 0.62
C LYS A 181 -14.29 -17.25 -0.80
N LYS A 182 -12.99 -17.54 -0.97
CA LYS A 182 -12.45 -17.98 -2.25
C LYS A 182 -13.39 -19.09 -2.72
N LYS A 183 -14.00 -18.93 -3.91
CA LYS A 183 -14.68 -20.07 -4.55
C LYS A 183 -13.63 -21.18 -4.61
N LYS A 184 -13.93 -22.36 -4.06
CA LYS A 184 -13.09 -23.54 -4.26
C LYS A 184 -13.07 -23.80 -5.77
N VAL A 185 -12.03 -23.33 -6.44
CA VAL A 185 -11.64 -23.87 -7.74
C VAL A 185 -11.12 -25.27 -7.40
N ALA A 186 -11.78 -26.29 -7.91
CA ALA A 186 -11.38 -27.67 -7.70
C ALA A 186 -9.96 -27.86 -8.24
N ASP A 187 -9.10 -28.44 -7.40
CA ASP A 187 -7.78 -29.03 -7.68
C ASP A 187 -7.21 -28.75 -9.09
N GLU A 188 -6.58 -27.59 -9.24
CA GLU A 188 -5.47 -27.44 -10.17
C GLU A 188 -4.19 -27.39 -9.34
N ILE A 189 -3.25 -28.27 -9.69
CA ILE A 189 -1.97 -28.51 -9.04
C ILE A 189 -1.24 -27.18 -8.78
N ASP A 190 -0.85 -26.96 -7.53
CA ASP A 190 -0.09 -25.81 -7.05
C ASP A 190 1.31 -25.75 -7.69
N PRO A 191 1.68 -24.69 -8.44
CA PRO A 191 3.04 -24.52 -8.94
C PRO A 191 3.98 -23.80 -7.95
N PHE A 192 3.58 -23.53 -6.71
CA PHE A 192 4.31 -22.63 -5.80
C PHE A 192 4.80 -23.26 -4.48
N ASP A 193 5.13 -24.55 -4.49
CA ASP A 193 6.23 -25.03 -3.63
C ASP A 193 7.55 -24.67 -4.32
N ASN A 194 8.03 -23.45 -4.10
CA ASN A 194 9.44 -23.12 -4.31
C ASN A 194 9.92 -22.27 -3.15
N ASP A 195 10.82 -22.87 -2.38
CA ASP A 195 11.67 -22.23 -1.37
C ASP A 195 12.23 -20.92 -1.91
N TYR A 196 11.68 -19.80 -1.42
CA TYR A 196 12.22 -18.47 -1.64
C TYR A 196 13.37 -18.24 -0.65
N ASP A 197 14.43 -19.02 -0.81
CA ASP A 197 15.73 -18.84 -0.16
C ASP A 197 16.86 -19.20 -1.15
N SER A 198 16.78 -18.66 -2.36
CA SER A 198 17.88 -18.70 -3.33
C SER A 198 17.86 -17.41 -4.15
N PHE A 199 18.73 -16.47 -3.77
CA PHE A 199 19.16 -15.40 -4.66
C PHE A 199 19.91 -16.03 -5.83
N PRO A 200 19.53 -15.80 -7.10
CA PRO A 200 20.35 -16.27 -8.22
C PRO A 200 21.55 -15.34 -8.41
N ASP A 201 22.74 -15.93 -8.51
CA ASP A 201 23.98 -15.22 -8.81
C ASP A 201 23.87 -14.48 -10.14
N THR A 202 24.30 -13.22 -10.14
CA THR A 202 24.12 -12.20 -11.19
C THR A 202 24.69 -12.58 -12.56
N ASP A 203 25.50 -13.62 -12.63
CA ASP A 203 26.29 -13.98 -13.80
C ASP A 203 25.48 -14.82 -14.81
N GLU A 204 24.48 -15.60 -14.36
CA GLU A 204 23.63 -16.41 -15.25
C GLU A 204 22.60 -15.57 -16.00
N GLU A 205 22.07 -14.53 -15.36
CA GLU A 205 21.09 -13.62 -15.98
C GLU A 205 21.76 -12.71 -17.04
N GLU A 206 23.01 -12.30 -16.82
CA GLU A 206 23.82 -11.59 -17.82
C GLU A 206 24.19 -12.49 -19.01
N ALA A 207 24.57 -13.75 -18.75
CA ALA A 207 24.88 -14.72 -19.81
C ALA A 207 23.66 -14.99 -20.72
N ALA A 208 22.47 -15.12 -20.13
CA ALA A 208 21.23 -15.31 -20.88
C ALA A 208 20.87 -14.09 -21.75
N LYS A 209 21.03 -12.88 -21.21
CA LYS A 209 20.80 -11.62 -21.95
C LYS A 209 21.80 -11.42 -23.09
N GLU A 210 23.05 -11.84 -22.91
CA GLU A 210 24.06 -11.77 -23.98
C GLU A 210 23.79 -12.79 -25.11
N GLU A 211 23.35 -14.01 -24.76
CA GLU A 211 22.97 -15.01 -25.77
C GLU A 211 21.77 -14.55 -26.61
N GLU A 212 20.80 -13.89 -25.99
CA GLU A 212 19.64 -13.35 -26.68
C GLU A 212 20.01 -12.20 -27.65
N ARG A 213 20.95 -11.32 -27.25
CA ARG A 213 21.50 -10.29 -28.14
C ARG A 213 22.22 -10.90 -29.34
N LYS A 214 23.02 -11.95 -29.13
CA LYS A 214 23.71 -12.69 -30.21
C LYS A 214 22.73 -13.37 -31.18
N LYS A 215 21.59 -13.88 -30.70
CA LYS A 215 20.53 -14.48 -31.54
C LYS A 215 19.84 -13.41 -32.40
N LYS A 216 19.54 -12.24 -31.85
CA LYS A 216 18.94 -11.10 -32.58
C LYS A 216 19.87 -10.59 -33.70
N ASP A 217 21.16 -10.48 -33.42
CA ASP A 217 22.16 -10.07 -34.42
C ASP A 217 22.34 -11.09 -35.56
N ARG A 218 22.25 -12.39 -35.27
CA ARG A 218 22.27 -13.46 -36.28
C ARG A 218 21.03 -13.39 -37.18
N GLY A 219 19.84 -13.13 -36.61
CA GLY A 219 18.60 -12.94 -37.37
C GLY A 219 18.66 -11.75 -38.32
N HIS A 220 19.20 -10.61 -37.86
CA HIS A 220 19.35 -9.41 -38.67
C HIS A 220 20.35 -9.61 -39.83
N ARG A 221 21.47 -10.33 -39.61
CA ARG A 221 22.40 -10.69 -40.69
C ARG A 221 21.79 -11.63 -41.74
N LEU A 222 20.93 -12.56 -41.33
CA LEU A 222 20.22 -13.48 -42.23
C LEU A 222 19.19 -12.74 -43.11
N GLN A 223 18.44 -11.80 -42.54
CA GLN A 223 17.53 -10.94 -43.32
C GLN A 223 18.29 -10.07 -44.34
N LYS A 224 19.44 -9.51 -43.95
CA LYS A 224 20.27 -8.69 -44.84
C LYS A 224 20.89 -9.49 -46.00
N ARG A 225 21.19 -10.79 -45.80
CA ARG A 225 21.64 -11.71 -46.86
C ARG A 225 20.50 -12.07 -47.83
N ARG A 226 19.28 -12.30 -47.32
CA ARG A 226 18.09 -12.57 -48.16
C ARG A 226 17.66 -11.36 -48.99
N ALA A 227 17.83 -10.14 -48.48
CA ALA A 227 17.56 -8.92 -49.24
C ALA A 227 18.55 -8.72 -50.41
N ARG A 228 19.81 -9.16 -50.28
CA ARG A 228 20.83 -9.08 -51.35
C ARG A 228 20.69 -10.17 -52.42
N SER A 229 20.10 -11.33 -52.10
CA SER A 229 19.83 -12.39 -53.10
C SER A 229 18.62 -12.09 -53.97
N ASN A 230 17.66 -11.29 -53.49
CA ASN A 230 16.49 -10.87 -54.29
C ASN A 230 16.77 -9.71 -55.25
N SER A 231 17.93 -9.03 -55.14
CA SER A 231 18.32 -7.96 -56.06
C SER A 231 19.14 -8.44 -57.26
N SER A 232 19.47 -9.73 -57.36
CA SER A 232 20.30 -10.30 -58.45
C SER A 232 19.52 -11.15 -59.46
N SER A 233 18.19 -11.13 -59.44
CA SER A 233 17.34 -11.95 -60.34
C SER A 233 16.57 -11.16 -61.41
N ASN A 234 16.90 -9.88 -61.63
CA ASN A 234 16.32 -9.08 -62.73
C ASN A 234 17.45 -8.47 -63.58
N SER A 235 18.06 -9.29 -64.44
CA SER A 235 18.82 -8.80 -65.60
C SER A 235 18.56 -9.68 -66.83
N GLU A 236 17.83 -9.08 -67.76
CA GLU A 236 17.89 -9.23 -69.23
C GLU A 236 17.32 -10.49 -69.93
N ASN A 237 16.32 -10.26 -70.79
CA ASN A 237 16.48 -10.42 -72.24
C ASN A 237 15.26 -9.88 -73.00
N ILE A 238 15.37 -8.70 -73.63
CA ILE A 238 14.48 -8.25 -74.71
C ILE A 238 15.34 -7.66 -75.82
N THR A 239 15.40 -8.37 -76.96
CA THR A 239 15.98 -7.94 -78.23
C THR A 239 15.03 -6.96 -78.96
N PRO A 240 15.52 -5.94 -79.69
CA PRO A 240 14.66 -4.95 -80.34
C PRO A 240 14.26 -5.35 -81.77
N PRO A 241 13.04 -5.03 -82.25
CA PRO A 241 12.68 -5.18 -83.66
C PRO A 241 12.96 -3.90 -84.47
N ARG A 242 13.18 -4.09 -85.78
CA ARG A 242 13.27 -3.05 -86.82
C ARG A 242 11.89 -2.51 -87.21
#